data_AF-A0A7S1T685-F1
#
_entry.id   AF-A0A7S1T685-F1
#
_cell.length_a   1.000
_cell.length_b   1.000
_cell.length_c   1.000
_cell.angle_alpha   90.00
_cell.angle_beta   90.00
_cell.angle_gamma   90.00
#
_symmetry.space_group_name_H-M   'P 1'
#
loop_
_entity.id
_entity.type
_entity.pdbx_description
1 polymer ?
#
loop_
_entity_poly.entity_id
_entity_poly.type
_entity_poly.pdbx_seq_one_letter_code
_entity_poly.pdbx_strand_id
1 'polypeptide(L)'
;YIKRLVALQDAVPPYPWAEVDLTLREELGPRWRDAFSELDETPLSSASVAQVHRATLVSGEEVVVKVQHRGCAPRMRSDLANLSTLCRLIAWLEPDYDFRKIVDEWKPAVEQELDMRIEADALREVAGNMKAAGVRAVVPTPRTDMLTRRVLVMEFCHGFSVRDMQAMDKHGVDREALLHRICHAWAVQMHVDGFFNADPHPGNILVSTNPAQNAGDPSVPVLLDFGLTKRFSPDMLLAFARMMHACHSMDVDEL
;
A
#
# COMPACT_ATOMS: atom_id res chain seq x y z
N TYR A 1 -1.90 -9.51 -23.40
CA TYR A 1 -0.74 -9.26 -22.53
C TYR A 1 -1.18 -8.62 -21.21
N ILE A 2 -1.73 -7.39 -21.20
CA ILE A 2 -2.29 -6.71 -20.00
C ILE A 2 -3.28 -7.59 -19.22
N LYS A 3 -4.24 -8.23 -19.89
CA LYS A 3 -5.19 -9.16 -19.22
C LYS A 3 -4.55 -10.36 -18.51
N ARG A 4 -3.37 -10.83 -18.93
CA ARG A 4 -2.66 -11.95 -18.27
C ARG A 4 -1.80 -11.48 -17.09
N LEU A 5 -1.32 -10.23 -17.12
CA LEU A 5 -0.58 -9.63 -16.01
C LEU A 5 -1.53 -9.18 -14.88
N VAL A 6 -2.73 -8.68 -15.20
CA VAL A 6 -3.78 -8.38 -14.22
C VAL A 6 -4.17 -9.63 -13.41
N ALA A 7 -4.31 -10.78 -14.07
CA ALA A 7 -4.59 -12.05 -13.39
C ALA A 7 -3.46 -12.55 -12.48
N LEU A 8 -2.21 -12.14 -12.74
CA LEU A 8 -1.03 -12.43 -11.91
C LEU A 8 -0.89 -11.45 -10.73
N GLN A 9 -1.47 -10.25 -10.84
CA GLN A 9 -1.44 -9.21 -9.81
C GLN A 9 -2.54 -9.36 -8.76
N ASP A 10 -3.72 -9.90 -9.13
CA ASP A 10 -4.91 -9.82 -8.27
C ASP A 10 -5.34 -11.16 -7.63
N ALA A 11 -4.62 -12.27 -7.84
CA ALA A 11 -5.05 -13.59 -7.34
C ALA A 11 -3.89 -14.50 -6.90
N VAL A 12 -3.14 -14.07 -5.87
CA VAL A 12 -2.35 -15.03 -5.08
C VAL A 12 -3.35 -15.92 -4.33
N PRO A 13 -3.30 -17.25 -4.46
CA PRO A 13 -4.20 -18.13 -3.72
C PRO A 13 -4.06 -17.86 -2.22
N PRO A 14 -5.17 -17.65 -1.49
CA PRO A 14 -5.11 -17.37 -0.08
C PRO A 14 -4.56 -18.59 0.67
N TYR A 15 -3.82 -18.32 1.74
CA TYR A 15 -3.37 -19.38 2.63
C TYR A 15 -4.57 -19.91 3.41
N PRO A 16 -4.57 -21.22 3.77
CA PRO A 16 -5.62 -21.78 4.59
C PRO A 16 -5.78 -21.00 5.89
N TRP A 17 -7.02 -20.81 6.34
CA TRP A 17 -7.33 -20.08 7.57
C TRP A 17 -6.55 -20.57 8.80
N ALA A 18 -6.27 -21.87 8.88
CA ALA A 18 -5.46 -22.43 9.97
C ALA A 18 -4.07 -21.77 10.09
N GLU A 19 -3.42 -21.43 8.98
CA GLU A 19 -2.12 -20.74 8.97
C GLU A 19 -2.24 -19.30 9.44
N VAL A 20 -3.35 -18.63 9.08
CA VAL A 20 -3.67 -17.27 9.50
C VAL A 20 -3.94 -17.23 11.01
N ASP A 21 -4.76 -18.14 11.51
CA ASP A 21 -5.10 -18.28 12.94
C ASP A 21 -3.84 -18.53 13.78
N LEU A 22 -2.88 -19.32 13.28
CA LEU A 22 -1.59 -19.51 13.94
C LEU A 22 -0.76 -18.22 13.98
N THR A 23 -0.64 -17.48 12.88
CA THR A 23 0.08 -16.18 12.87
C THR A 23 -0.58 -15.18 13.83
N LEU A 24 -1.91 -15.09 13.84
CA LEU A 24 -2.65 -14.23 14.76
C LEU A 24 -2.42 -14.62 16.23
N ARG A 25 -2.41 -15.92 16.56
CA ARG A 25 -2.10 -16.39 17.91
C ARG A 25 -0.68 -16.08 18.35
N GLU A 26 0.29 -16.17 17.43
CA GLU A 26 1.70 -15.87 17.74
C GLU A 26 1.92 -14.38 17.99
N GLU A 27 1.29 -13.50 17.19
CA GLU A 27 1.52 -12.06 17.26
C GLU A 27 0.62 -11.34 18.28
N LEU A 28 -0.66 -11.70 18.35
CA LEU A 28 -1.65 -11.04 19.22
C LEU A 28 -1.96 -11.87 20.48
N GLY A 29 -1.37 -13.06 20.62
CA GLY A 29 -1.54 -13.94 21.76
C GLY A 29 -2.71 -14.93 21.65
N PRO A 30 -2.83 -15.89 22.60
CA PRO A 30 -3.77 -17.01 22.49
C PRO A 30 -5.25 -16.60 22.58
N ARG A 31 -5.54 -15.38 23.04
CA ARG A 31 -6.89 -14.82 23.21
C ARG A 31 -7.20 -13.71 22.21
N TRP A 32 -6.47 -13.64 21.10
CA TRP A 32 -6.66 -12.59 20.10
C TRP A 32 -8.11 -12.47 19.61
N ARG A 33 -8.85 -13.59 19.56
CA ARG A 33 -10.26 -13.64 19.14
C ARG A 33 -11.18 -12.85 20.07
N ASP A 34 -10.83 -12.67 21.34
CA ASP A 34 -11.66 -11.96 22.33
C ASP A 34 -11.84 -10.48 21.96
N ALA A 35 -10.97 -9.93 21.11
CA ALA A 35 -11.11 -8.56 20.60
C ALA A 35 -12.20 -8.42 19.53
N PHE A 36 -12.54 -9.49 18.82
CA PHE A 36 -13.43 -9.46 17.66
C PHE A 36 -14.80 -10.07 17.98
N SER A 37 -15.88 -9.36 17.60
CA SER A 37 -17.24 -9.92 17.63
C SER A 37 -17.49 -10.79 16.40
N GLU A 38 -16.91 -10.42 15.26
CA GLU A 38 -16.97 -11.17 14.00
C GLU A 38 -15.63 -11.06 13.28
N LEU A 39 -15.19 -12.12 12.61
CA LEU A 39 -14.07 -12.09 11.68
C LEU A 39 -14.35 -13.10 10.56
N ASP A 40 -14.27 -12.63 9.31
CA ASP A 40 -14.46 -13.47 8.14
C ASP A 40 -13.18 -14.28 7.85
N GLU A 41 -13.28 -15.60 7.98
CA GLU A 41 -12.19 -16.52 7.69
C GLU A 41 -11.85 -16.54 6.18
N THR A 42 -12.79 -16.10 5.33
CA THR A 42 -12.55 -15.85 3.91
C THR A 42 -11.90 -14.47 3.75
N PRO A 43 -10.71 -14.38 3.12
CA PRO A 43 -10.06 -13.09 2.93
C PRO A 43 -10.81 -12.24 1.91
N LEU A 44 -10.88 -10.93 2.18
CA LEU A 44 -11.31 -9.91 1.21
C LEU A 44 -10.35 -9.83 0.03
N SER A 45 -9.05 -9.95 0.30
CA SER A 45 -7.99 -9.92 -0.71
C SER A 45 -6.76 -10.68 -0.23
N SER A 46 -5.94 -11.14 -1.18
CA SER A 46 -4.68 -11.80 -0.91
C SER A 46 -3.60 -11.27 -1.86
N ALA A 47 -2.48 -10.84 -1.29
CA ALA A 47 -1.32 -10.32 -1.97
C ALA A 47 -0.10 -11.24 -1.75
N SER A 48 1.05 -10.85 -2.30
CA SER A 48 2.32 -11.58 -2.22
C SER A 48 2.78 -11.86 -0.78
N VAL A 49 2.63 -10.86 0.10
CA VAL A 49 3.16 -10.91 1.47
C VAL A 49 2.09 -11.20 2.51
N ALA A 50 0.85 -10.78 2.29
CA ALA A 50 -0.21 -10.84 3.29
C ALA A 50 -1.59 -11.09 2.66
N GLN A 51 -2.55 -11.46 3.51
CA GLN A 51 -3.97 -11.47 3.17
C GLN A 51 -4.77 -10.62 4.14
N VAL A 52 -5.90 -10.11 3.67
CA VAL A 52 -6.72 -9.12 4.36
C VAL A 52 -8.06 -9.73 4.69
N HIS A 53 -8.44 -9.72 5.96
CA HIS A 53 -9.71 -10.23 6.45
C HIS A 53 -10.60 -9.11 6.94
N ARG A 54 -11.91 -9.19 6.68
CA ARG A 54 -12.88 -8.28 7.29
C ARG A 54 -13.16 -8.74 8.71
N ALA A 55 -13.29 -7.81 9.64
CA ALA A 55 -13.69 -8.12 11.00
C ALA A 55 -14.48 -6.97 11.62
N THR A 56 -15.18 -7.27 12.70
CA THR A 56 -15.86 -6.30 13.55
C THR A 56 -15.34 -6.50 14.98
N LEU A 57 -14.95 -5.41 15.62
CA LEU A 57 -14.55 -5.45 17.02
C LEU A 57 -15.74 -5.71 17.95
N VAL A 58 -15.44 -6.13 19.18
CA VAL A 58 -16.43 -6.12 20.28
C VAL A 58 -16.99 -4.73 20.58
N SER A 59 -16.26 -3.66 20.25
CA SER A 59 -16.75 -2.28 20.32
C SER A 59 -17.78 -1.94 19.25
N GLY A 60 -17.93 -2.79 18.22
CA GLY A 60 -18.80 -2.55 17.05
C GLY A 60 -18.11 -1.88 15.87
N GLU A 61 -16.85 -1.47 16.00
CA GLU A 61 -16.08 -0.87 14.90
C GLU A 61 -15.74 -1.91 13.83
N GLU A 62 -15.99 -1.58 12.56
CA GLU A 62 -15.56 -2.39 11.41
C GLU A 62 -14.09 -2.14 11.09
N VAL A 63 -13.33 -3.23 10.92
CA VAL A 63 -11.90 -3.20 10.63
C VAL A 63 -11.50 -4.21 9.57
N VAL A 64 -10.30 -4.00 9.03
CA VAL A 64 -9.57 -5.04 8.32
C VAL A 64 -8.40 -5.54 9.16
N VAL A 65 -8.14 -6.83 9.06
CA VAL A 65 -7.00 -7.50 9.67
C VAL A 65 -6.09 -7.98 8.54
N LYS A 66 -4.99 -7.25 8.32
CA LYS A 66 -3.91 -7.64 7.39
C LYS A 66 -2.98 -8.61 8.13
N VAL A 67 -2.82 -9.82 7.62
CA VAL A 67 -1.99 -10.88 8.21
C VAL A 67 -0.95 -11.36 7.20
N GLN A 68 0.33 -11.26 7.58
CA GLN A 68 1.43 -11.77 6.75
C GLN A 68 1.36 -13.29 6.61
N HIS A 69 1.60 -13.79 5.39
CA HIS A 69 1.65 -15.22 5.10
C HIS A 69 2.76 -15.89 5.91
N ARG A 70 2.44 -17.03 6.54
CA ARG A 70 3.40 -17.78 7.35
C ARG A 70 4.58 -18.22 6.47
N GLY A 71 5.80 -17.97 6.95
CA GLY A 71 7.02 -18.35 6.23
C GLY A 71 7.34 -17.48 5.01
N CYS A 72 6.61 -16.40 4.75
CA CYS A 72 6.93 -15.49 3.64
C CYS A 72 8.29 -14.81 3.82
N ALA A 73 8.58 -14.28 5.01
CA ALA A 73 9.86 -13.63 5.32
C ALA A 73 11.11 -14.51 5.03
N PRO A 74 11.24 -15.74 5.56
CA PRO A 74 12.40 -16.58 5.26
C PRO A 74 12.48 -16.97 3.78
N ARG A 75 11.34 -17.15 3.10
CA ARG A 75 11.32 -17.43 1.65
C ARG A 75 11.84 -16.25 0.84
N MET A 76 11.33 -15.04 1.06
CA MET A 76 11.80 -13.83 0.38
C MET A 76 13.30 -13.58 0.62
N ARG A 77 13.78 -13.76 1.86
CA ARG A 77 15.21 -13.65 2.19
C ARG A 77 16.06 -14.68 1.45
N SER A 78 15.58 -15.92 1.36
CA SER A 78 16.25 -16.99 0.63
C SER A 78 16.30 -16.70 -0.88
N ASP A 79 15.19 -16.23 -1.45
CA ASP A 79 15.10 -15.89 -2.87
C ASP A 79 16.07 -14.74 -3.21
N LEU A 80 16.18 -13.75 -2.33
CA LEU A 80 17.11 -12.65 -2.50
C LEU A 80 18.58 -13.07 -2.36
N ALA A 81 18.88 -14.01 -1.47
CA ALA A 81 20.21 -14.60 -1.35
C ALA A 81 20.61 -15.41 -2.61
N ASN A 82 19.66 -16.15 -3.16
CA ASN A 82 19.82 -16.89 -4.42
C ASN A 82 20.06 -15.92 -5.59
N LEU A 83 19.24 -14.87 -5.71
CA LEU A 83 19.39 -13.84 -6.73
C LEU A 83 20.74 -13.13 -6.63
N SER A 84 21.17 -12.76 -5.42
CA SER A 84 22.49 -12.16 -5.19
C SER A 84 23.64 -13.08 -5.61
N THR A 85 23.49 -14.39 -5.44
CA THR A 85 24.47 -15.38 -5.89
C THR A 85 24.50 -15.48 -7.42
N LEU A 86 23.33 -15.49 -8.07
CA LEU A 86 23.23 -15.48 -9.52
C LEU A 86 23.84 -14.21 -10.14
N CYS A 87 23.54 -13.04 -9.59
CA CYS A 87 24.09 -11.78 -10.07
C CYS A 87 25.62 -11.71 -9.91
N ARG A 88 26.19 -12.33 -8.86
CA ARG A 88 27.65 -12.47 -8.71
C ARG A 88 28.26 -13.34 -9.80
N LEU A 89 27.58 -14.43 -10.18
CA LEU A 89 28.04 -15.31 -11.26
C LEU A 89 27.95 -14.62 -12.62
N ILE A 90 26.84 -13.92 -12.90
CA ILE A 90 26.65 -13.15 -14.14
C ILE A 90 27.72 -12.07 -14.26
N ALA A 91 27.95 -11.27 -13.21
CA ALA A 91 28.96 -10.22 -13.23
C ALA A 91 30.40 -10.78 -13.39
N TRP A 92 30.62 -12.05 -13.04
CA TRP A 92 31.90 -12.74 -13.28
C TRP A 92 32.04 -13.23 -14.73
N LEU A 93 30.96 -13.74 -15.34
CA LEU A 93 30.94 -14.21 -16.73
C LEU A 93 30.89 -13.06 -17.75
N GLU A 94 30.09 -12.04 -17.45
CA GLU A 94 29.74 -10.92 -18.33
C GLU A 94 29.83 -9.60 -17.53
N PRO A 95 31.04 -9.03 -17.37
CA PRO A 95 31.28 -7.85 -16.52
C PRO A 95 30.47 -6.60 -16.89
N ASP A 96 30.03 -6.49 -18.13
CA ASP A 96 29.20 -5.38 -18.63
C ASP A 96 27.77 -5.39 -18.04
N TYR A 97 27.34 -6.51 -17.44
CA TYR A 97 26.01 -6.68 -16.84
C TYR A 97 26.08 -6.81 -15.31
N ASP A 98 26.47 -5.73 -14.64
CA ASP A 98 26.53 -5.68 -13.17
C ASP A 98 25.20 -5.27 -12.51
N PHE A 99 24.36 -6.26 -12.23
CA PHE A 99 23.10 -6.07 -11.51
C PHE A 99 23.23 -6.09 -9.98
N ARG A 100 24.44 -6.23 -9.42
CA ARG A 100 24.61 -6.40 -7.96
C ARG A 100 24.09 -5.20 -7.19
N LYS A 101 24.32 -3.98 -7.69
CA LYS A 101 23.83 -2.74 -7.07
C LYS A 101 22.30 -2.73 -6.95
N ILE A 102 21.59 -3.18 -7.98
CA ILE A 102 20.12 -3.28 -7.97
C ILE A 102 19.66 -4.25 -6.89
N VAL A 103 20.29 -5.43 -6.80
CA VAL A 103 19.95 -6.43 -5.78
C VAL A 103 20.24 -5.93 -4.37
N ASP A 104 21.33 -5.18 -4.19
CA ASP A 104 21.68 -4.60 -2.89
C ASP A 104 20.68 -3.51 -2.45
N GLU A 105 20.09 -2.77 -3.39
CA GLU A 105 18.99 -1.84 -3.12
C GLU A 105 17.68 -2.54 -2.77
N TRP A 106 17.45 -3.76 -3.28
CA TRP A 106 16.22 -4.52 -3.00
C TRP A 106 16.18 -5.13 -1.60
N LYS A 107 17.35 -5.47 -1.02
CA LYS A 107 17.46 -6.01 0.35
C LYS A 107 16.73 -5.18 1.41
N PRO A 108 17.02 -3.88 1.56
CA PRO A 108 16.29 -3.07 2.52
C PRO A 108 14.81 -2.91 2.16
N ALA A 109 14.46 -2.86 0.87
CA ALA A 109 13.06 -2.75 0.44
C ALA A 109 12.23 -3.98 0.86
N VAL A 110 12.78 -5.19 0.68
CA VAL A 110 12.12 -6.44 1.11
C VAL A 110 11.94 -6.48 2.63
N GLU A 111 12.95 -6.04 3.40
CA GLU A 111 12.80 -5.98 4.86
C GLU A 111 11.74 -4.98 5.30
N GLN A 112 11.58 -3.87 4.56
CA GLN A 112 10.54 -2.88 4.81
C GLN A 112 9.15 -3.47 4.53
N GLU A 113 8.98 -4.18 3.41
CA GLU A 113 7.72 -4.84 3.03
C GLU A 113 7.30 -5.93 4.03
N LEU A 114 8.27 -6.52 4.75
CA LEU A 114 8.03 -7.56 5.75
C LEU A 114 7.70 -7.02 7.16
N ASP A 115 7.59 -5.70 7.34
CA ASP A 115 7.30 -5.06 8.62
C ASP A 115 6.07 -4.15 8.55
N MET A 116 4.93 -4.68 8.97
CA MET A 116 3.63 -4.00 8.95
C MET A 116 3.57 -2.70 9.77
N ARG A 117 4.53 -2.50 10.68
CA ARG A 117 4.65 -1.24 11.46
C ARG A 117 5.05 -0.07 10.57
N ILE A 118 5.87 -0.32 9.56
CA ILE A 118 6.32 0.70 8.61
C ILE A 118 5.13 1.19 7.78
N GLU A 119 4.30 0.27 7.29
CA GLU A 119 3.06 0.63 6.59
C GLU A 119 2.09 1.40 7.50
N ALA A 120 1.96 0.99 8.76
CA ALA A 120 1.10 1.70 9.73
C ALA A 120 1.58 3.14 10.00
N ASP A 121 2.88 3.37 10.10
CA ASP A 121 3.43 4.70 10.29
C ASP A 121 3.27 5.56 9.02
N ALA A 122 3.46 4.96 7.84
CA ALA A 122 3.21 5.60 6.57
C ALA A 122 1.74 6.05 6.40
N LEU A 123 0.79 5.18 6.77
CA LEU A 123 -0.64 5.51 6.79
C LEU A 123 -0.93 6.74 7.67
N ARG A 124 -0.36 6.81 8.87
CA ARG A 124 -0.54 7.94 9.79
C ARG A 124 0.06 9.23 9.22
N GLU A 125 1.26 9.17 8.68
CA GLU A 125 1.94 10.32 8.10
C GLU A 125 1.15 10.88 6.91
N VAL A 126 0.75 10.02 5.96
CA VAL A 126 -0.01 10.46 4.79
C VAL A 126 -1.37 11.01 5.20
N ALA A 127 -2.08 10.36 6.14
CA ALA A 127 -3.35 10.90 6.65
C ALA A 127 -3.18 12.31 7.25
N GLY A 128 -2.11 12.53 8.02
CA GLY A 128 -1.75 13.83 8.57
C GLY A 128 -1.45 14.88 7.50
N ASN A 129 -0.64 14.52 6.50
CA ASN A 129 -0.25 15.41 5.42
C ASN A 129 -1.44 15.80 4.53
N MET A 130 -2.28 14.84 4.14
CA MET A 130 -3.49 15.12 3.35
C MET A 130 -4.42 16.09 4.08
N LYS A 131 -4.59 15.91 5.40
CA LYS A 131 -5.36 16.82 6.24
C LYS A 131 -4.74 18.22 6.29
N ALA A 132 -3.43 18.32 6.48
CA ALA A 132 -2.70 19.59 6.54
C ALA A 132 -2.77 20.37 5.22
N ALA A 133 -2.67 19.67 4.09
CA ALA A 133 -2.76 20.23 2.74
C ALA A 133 -4.21 20.50 2.27
N GLY A 134 -5.23 20.11 3.05
CA GLY A 134 -6.63 20.24 2.67
C GLY A 134 -7.04 19.34 1.50
N VAL A 135 -6.28 18.28 1.22
CA VAL A 135 -6.57 17.31 0.16
C VAL A 135 -7.70 16.39 0.62
N ARG A 136 -8.72 16.25 -0.22
CA ARG A 136 -9.86 15.36 0.02
C ARG A 136 -9.53 13.93 -0.43
N ALA A 137 -9.00 13.15 0.51
CA ALA A 137 -8.79 11.71 0.38
C ALA A 137 -9.01 11.04 1.74
N VAL A 138 -9.50 9.80 1.73
CA VAL A 138 -9.63 8.96 2.92
C VAL A 138 -8.41 8.05 3.00
N VAL A 139 -7.83 7.95 4.19
CA VAL A 139 -6.71 7.04 4.50
C VAL A 139 -7.13 6.27 5.77
N PRO A 140 -7.13 4.92 5.76
CA PRO A 140 -7.59 4.15 6.90
C PRO A 140 -6.70 4.39 8.12
N THR A 141 -7.33 4.47 9.30
CA THR A 141 -6.58 4.68 10.55
C THR A 141 -6.06 3.33 11.09
N PRO A 142 -4.74 3.16 11.25
CA PRO A 142 -4.17 1.94 11.83
C PRO A 142 -4.30 1.92 13.36
N ARG A 143 -4.74 0.78 13.90
CA ARG A 143 -4.94 0.56 15.34
C ARG A 143 -3.63 0.14 16.02
N THR A 144 -3.08 1.04 16.83
CA THR A 144 -1.78 0.86 17.51
C THR A 144 -1.77 -0.29 18.51
N ASP A 145 -2.91 -0.57 19.14
CA ASP A 145 -3.10 -1.63 20.13
C ASP A 145 -3.10 -3.04 19.53
N MET A 146 -3.28 -3.15 18.21
CA MET A 146 -3.30 -4.42 17.46
C MET A 146 -2.33 -4.38 16.27
N LEU A 147 -1.19 -3.74 16.48
CA LEU A 147 -0.12 -3.59 15.49
C LEU A 147 1.13 -4.36 15.91
N THR A 148 1.61 -5.22 15.02
CA THR A 148 2.84 -6.02 15.21
C THR A 148 3.65 -6.03 13.92
N ARG A 149 4.75 -6.79 13.86
CA ARG A 149 5.54 -6.89 12.64
C ARG A 149 4.79 -7.65 11.53
N ARG A 150 3.95 -8.62 11.89
CA ARG A 150 3.26 -9.52 10.93
C ARG A 150 1.75 -9.30 10.84
N VAL A 151 1.17 -8.46 11.71
CA VAL A 151 -0.27 -8.16 11.74
C VAL A 151 -0.49 -6.65 11.83
N LEU A 152 -1.35 -6.13 10.96
CA LEU A 152 -1.85 -4.75 10.98
C LEU A 152 -3.38 -4.77 10.98
N VAL A 153 -3.98 -4.24 12.05
CA VAL A 153 -5.42 -3.96 12.09
C VAL A 153 -5.65 -2.48 11.81
N MET A 154 -6.57 -2.16 10.92
CA MET A 154 -6.92 -0.77 10.57
C MET A 154 -8.41 -0.63 10.25
N GLU A 155 -8.89 0.61 10.26
CA GLU A 155 -10.26 0.96 9.89
C GLU A 155 -10.70 0.31 8.57
N PHE A 156 -11.91 -0.25 8.54
CA PHE A 156 -12.51 -0.71 7.29
C PHE A 156 -13.07 0.49 6.52
N CYS A 157 -12.54 0.72 5.32
CA CYS A 157 -13.07 1.76 4.44
C CYS A 157 -14.14 1.18 3.49
N HIS A 158 -15.33 1.76 3.53
CA HIS A 158 -16.39 1.43 2.59
C HIS A 158 -16.13 2.09 1.23
N GLY A 159 -16.44 1.37 0.17
CA GLY A 159 -16.31 1.87 -1.19
C GLY A 159 -16.33 0.73 -2.19
N PHE A 160 -16.07 1.07 -3.44
CA PHE A 160 -15.89 0.11 -4.52
C PHE A 160 -14.58 0.38 -5.25
N SER A 161 -14.06 -0.61 -5.97
CA SER A 161 -12.80 -0.47 -6.70
C SER A 161 -12.87 0.67 -7.71
N VAL A 162 -11.79 1.45 -7.84
CA VAL A 162 -11.67 2.48 -8.89
C VAL A 162 -11.78 1.91 -10.31
N ARG A 163 -11.62 0.59 -10.47
CA ARG A 163 -11.77 -0.13 -11.75
C ARG A 163 -13.22 -0.49 -12.09
N ASP A 164 -14.14 -0.41 -11.13
CA ASP A 164 -15.53 -0.78 -11.33
C ASP A 164 -16.31 0.36 -12.01
N MET A 165 -16.26 0.38 -13.33
CA MET A 165 -16.95 1.39 -14.14
C MET A 165 -18.47 1.35 -13.99
N GLN A 166 -19.05 0.17 -13.70
CA GLN A 166 -20.50 0.06 -13.52
C GLN A 166 -20.94 0.70 -12.20
N ALA A 167 -20.16 0.49 -11.13
CA ALA A 167 -20.40 1.16 -9.86
C ALA A 167 -20.21 2.68 -9.97
N MET A 168 -19.21 3.15 -10.73
CA MET A 168 -19.03 4.59 -11.00
C MET A 168 -20.29 5.20 -11.63
N ASP A 169 -20.84 4.56 -12.66
CA ASP A 169 -22.04 5.03 -13.36
C ASP A 169 -23.28 5.00 -12.45
N LYS A 170 -23.45 3.89 -11.72
CA LYS A 170 -24.56 3.72 -10.78
C LYS A 170 -24.58 4.79 -9.69
N HIS A 171 -23.41 5.17 -9.20
CA HIS A 171 -23.26 6.17 -8.15
C HIS A 171 -23.09 7.61 -8.68
N GLY A 172 -23.12 7.81 -10.01
CA GLY A 172 -22.99 9.14 -10.62
C GLY A 172 -21.65 9.82 -10.31
N VAL A 173 -20.58 9.03 -10.22
CA VAL A 173 -19.24 9.55 -9.88
C VAL A 173 -18.70 10.39 -11.03
N ASP A 174 -18.36 11.65 -10.74
CA ASP A 174 -17.58 12.49 -11.63
C ASP A 174 -16.13 11.96 -11.70
N ARG A 175 -15.82 11.30 -12.80
CA ARG A 175 -14.54 10.62 -13.03
C ARG A 175 -13.39 11.61 -13.19
N GLU A 176 -13.64 12.76 -13.79
CA GLU A 176 -12.62 13.79 -13.98
C GLU A 176 -12.27 14.43 -12.65
N ALA A 177 -13.28 14.78 -11.85
CA ALA A 177 -13.06 15.29 -10.49
C ALA A 177 -12.36 14.27 -9.60
N LEU A 178 -12.74 12.98 -9.68
CA LEU A 178 -12.08 11.91 -8.94
C LEU A 178 -10.60 11.77 -9.34
N LEU A 179 -10.31 11.73 -10.64
CA LEU A 179 -8.94 11.63 -11.14
C LEU A 179 -8.11 12.84 -10.71
N HIS A 180 -8.68 14.04 -10.76
CA HIS A 180 -8.00 15.25 -10.29
C HIS A 180 -7.69 15.19 -8.79
N ARG A 181 -8.61 14.68 -7.95
CA ARG A 181 -8.35 14.46 -6.52
C ARG A 181 -7.24 13.44 -6.29
N ILE A 182 -7.24 12.34 -7.03
CA ILE A 182 -6.20 11.30 -7.00
C ILE A 182 -4.84 11.92 -7.36
N CYS A 183 -4.74 12.59 -8.51
CA CYS A 183 -3.52 13.23 -8.96
C CYS A 183 -3.04 14.30 -7.98
N HIS A 184 -3.96 15.09 -7.39
CA HIS A 184 -3.62 16.09 -6.38
C HIS A 184 -3.05 15.46 -5.11
N ALA A 185 -3.63 14.36 -4.61
CA ALA A 185 -3.10 13.63 -3.46
C ALA A 185 -1.68 13.10 -3.70
N TRP A 186 -1.40 12.58 -4.89
CA TRP A 186 -0.05 12.17 -5.28
C TRP A 186 0.91 13.34 -5.47
N ALA A 187 0.43 14.44 -6.07
CA ALA A 187 1.23 15.64 -6.28
C ALA A 187 1.69 16.24 -4.95
N VAL A 188 0.81 16.33 -3.96
CA VAL A 188 1.14 16.80 -2.61
C VAL A 188 2.18 15.89 -1.94
N GLN A 189 1.97 14.57 -1.97
CA GLN A 189 2.94 13.60 -1.46
C GLN A 189 4.35 13.78 -2.07
N MET A 190 4.43 13.95 -3.39
CA MET A 190 5.70 14.05 -4.11
C MET A 190 6.38 15.42 -4.00
N HIS A 191 5.61 16.51 -4.12
CA HIS A 191 6.16 17.87 -4.30
C HIS A 191 6.08 18.73 -3.04
N VAL A 192 5.22 18.38 -2.08
CA VAL A 192 5.04 19.16 -0.85
C VAL A 192 5.63 18.40 0.33
N ASP A 193 5.20 17.16 0.53
CA ASP A 193 5.59 16.38 1.70
C ASP A 193 6.96 15.72 1.53
N GLY A 194 7.33 15.41 0.29
CA GLY A 194 8.50 14.58 -0.03
C GLY A 194 8.39 13.15 0.51
N PHE A 195 7.18 12.70 0.82
CA PHE A 195 6.88 11.34 1.27
C PHE A 195 5.70 10.80 0.46
N PHE A 196 5.97 9.81 -0.38
CA PHE A 196 5.00 9.36 -1.37
C PHE A 196 4.91 7.85 -1.49
N ASN A 197 3.71 7.38 -1.83
CA ASN A 197 3.48 6.01 -2.25
C ASN A 197 4.09 5.79 -3.65
N ALA A 198 5.07 4.89 -3.72
CA ALA A 198 5.77 4.50 -4.95
C ALA A 198 5.06 3.37 -5.72
N ASP A 199 3.96 2.83 -5.20
CA ASP A 199 3.10 1.87 -5.88
C ASP A 199 1.63 2.36 -5.98
N PRO A 200 1.32 3.23 -6.98
CA PRO A 200 -0.03 3.72 -7.21
C PRO A 200 -0.94 2.69 -7.92
N HIS A 201 -0.88 1.42 -7.49
CA HIS A 201 -1.68 0.36 -8.11
C HIS A 201 -3.18 0.65 -7.93
N PRO A 202 -4.01 0.58 -9.00
CA PRO A 202 -5.43 0.89 -8.87
C PRO A 202 -6.21 -0.07 -7.95
N GLY A 203 -5.65 -1.24 -7.61
CA GLY A 203 -6.22 -2.15 -6.61
C GLY A 203 -6.17 -1.59 -5.19
N ASN A 204 -5.25 -0.65 -4.93
CA ASN A 204 -5.08 0.01 -3.65
C ASN A 204 -5.90 1.31 -3.52
N ILE A 205 -6.75 1.60 -4.50
CA ILE A 205 -7.62 2.78 -4.53
C ILE A 205 -9.09 2.32 -4.57
N LEU A 206 -9.86 2.73 -3.57
CA LEU A 206 -11.33 2.65 -3.62
C LEU A 206 -11.92 4.02 -3.88
N VAL A 207 -13.18 4.02 -4.28
CA VAL A 207 -14.04 5.19 -4.30
C VAL A 207 -15.06 5.06 -3.20
N SER A 208 -15.02 5.99 -2.25
CA SER A 208 -16.08 6.12 -1.25
C SER A 208 -17.10 7.13 -1.75
N THR A 209 -18.38 6.78 -1.62
CA THR A 209 -19.53 7.67 -1.86
C THR A 209 -20.33 7.88 -0.58
N ASN A 210 -19.74 7.53 0.58
CA ASN A 210 -20.42 7.64 1.87
C ASN A 210 -20.39 9.10 2.35
N PRO A 211 -21.53 9.80 2.48
CA PRO A 211 -21.55 11.20 2.89
C PRO A 211 -20.92 11.44 4.26
N ALA A 212 -20.98 10.45 5.16
CA ALA A 212 -20.39 10.54 6.50
C ALA A 212 -18.85 10.53 6.46
N GLN A 213 -18.24 9.84 5.49
CA GLN A 213 -16.79 9.79 5.30
C GLN A 213 -16.29 10.93 4.39
N ASN A 214 -17.15 11.42 3.52
CA ASN A 214 -16.76 12.34 2.44
C ASN A 214 -17.00 13.82 2.78
N ALA A 215 -17.49 14.15 3.97
CA ALA A 215 -17.73 15.53 4.42
C ALA A 215 -18.55 16.38 3.42
N GLY A 216 -19.52 15.77 2.74
CA GLY A 216 -20.37 16.42 1.74
C GLY A 216 -19.89 16.32 0.29
N ASP A 217 -18.68 15.80 0.03
CA ASP A 217 -18.24 15.50 -1.33
C ASP A 217 -19.02 14.29 -1.92
N PRO A 218 -19.44 14.33 -3.20
CA PRO A 218 -20.16 13.21 -3.82
C PRO A 218 -19.36 11.91 -3.89
N SER A 219 -18.05 12.03 -4.05
CA SER A 219 -17.10 10.91 -4.09
C SER A 219 -15.70 11.37 -3.73
N VAL A 220 -14.96 10.52 -3.03
CA VAL A 220 -13.55 10.78 -2.67
C VAL A 220 -12.74 9.50 -2.85
N PRO A 221 -11.44 9.61 -3.21
CA PRO A 221 -10.56 8.45 -3.24
C PRO A 221 -10.25 7.98 -1.82
N VAL A 222 -10.20 6.67 -1.64
CA VAL A 222 -9.67 6.00 -0.46
C VAL A 222 -8.34 5.37 -0.85
N LEU A 223 -7.26 5.72 -0.15
CA LEU A 223 -5.92 5.19 -0.38
C LEU A 223 -5.61 4.14 0.69
N LEU A 224 -5.52 2.87 0.29
CA LEU A 224 -5.53 1.73 1.22
C LEU A 224 -4.15 1.17 1.61
N ASP A 225 -3.14 1.39 0.77
CA ASP A 225 -1.87 0.70 0.85
C ASP A 225 -0.71 1.70 0.74
N PHE A 226 0.18 1.61 1.71
CA PHE A 226 1.42 2.36 1.80
C PHE A 226 2.59 1.45 2.18
N GLY A 227 2.53 0.16 1.78
CA GLY A 227 3.60 -0.81 1.97
C GLY A 227 4.89 -0.46 1.22
N LEU A 228 4.78 0.35 0.14
CA LEU A 228 5.92 0.86 -0.61
C LEU A 228 5.94 2.39 -0.66
N THR A 229 6.48 3.02 0.39
CA THR A 229 6.72 4.46 0.41
C THR A 229 8.17 4.84 0.22
N LYS A 230 8.42 6.01 -0.34
CA LYS A 230 9.75 6.61 -0.47
C LYS A 230 9.75 8.03 0.09
N ARG A 231 10.91 8.44 0.59
CA ARG A 231 11.15 9.79 1.08
C ARG A 231 12.23 10.46 0.24
N PHE A 232 11.93 11.66 -0.25
CA PHE A 232 12.92 12.55 -0.85
C PHE A 232 13.56 13.41 0.23
N SER A 233 14.87 13.63 0.10
CA SER A 233 15.53 14.69 0.86
C SER A 233 15.05 16.06 0.36
N PRO A 234 15.15 17.12 1.15
CA PRO A 234 14.79 18.47 0.71
C PRO A 234 15.50 18.88 -0.59
N ASP A 235 16.77 18.52 -0.74
CA ASP A 235 17.56 18.79 -1.95
C ASP A 235 16.99 18.04 -3.17
N MET A 236 16.61 16.77 -2.99
CA MET A 236 16.03 15.96 -4.07
C MET A 236 14.65 16.45 -4.45
N LEU A 237 13.84 16.89 -3.49
CA LEU A 237 12.53 17.48 -3.75
C LEU A 237 12.64 18.79 -4.54
N LEU A 238 13.60 19.65 -4.18
CA LEU A 238 13.89 20.88 -4.93
C LEU A 238 14.40 20.58 -6.34
N ALA A 239 15.32 19.62 -6.47
CA ALA A 239 15.83 19.19 -7.78
C ALA A 239 14.70 18.63 -8.66
N PHE A 240 13.83 17.80 -8.10
CA PHE A 240 12.67 17.25 -8.81
C PHE A 240 11.69 18.36 -9.25
N ALA A 241 11.41 19.32 -8.37
CA ALA A 241 10.57 20.47 -8.70
C ALA A 241 11.16 21.32 -9.84
N ARG A 242 12.49 21.56 -9.83
CA ARG A 242 13.20 22.26 -10.92
C ARG A 242 13.12 21.50 -12.23
N MET A 243 13.39 20.19 -12.21
CA MET A 243 13.25 19.33 -13.39
C MET A 243 11.84 19.40 -13.98
N MET A 244 10.81 19.29 -13.14
CA MET A 244 9.41 19.39 -13.60
C MET A 244 9.10 20.78 -14.18
N HIS A 245 9.64 21.85 -13.59
CA HIS A 245 9.50 23.21 -14.11
C HIS A 245 10.18 23.36 -15.47
N ALA A 246 11.44 22.95 -15.58
CA ALA A 246 12.23 22.96 -16.81
C ALA A 246 11.56 22.16 -17.95
N CYS A 247 11.03 20.98 -17.65
CA CYS A 247 10.27 20.19 -18.61
C CYS A 247 8.98 20.89 -19.06
N HIS A 248 8.31 21.61 -18.17
CA HIS A 248 7.09 22.35 -18.49
C HIS A 248 7.39 23.64 -19.30
N SER A 249 8.46 24.36 -18.96
CA SER A 249 8.91 25.57 -19.66
C SER A 249 9.63 25.26 -20.98
N MET A 250 10.00 24.00 -21.21
CA MET A 250 10.92 23.55 -22.27
C MET A 250 12.28 24.26 -22.23
N ASP A 251 12.71 24.68 -21.04
CA ASP A 251 13.99 25.34 -20.82
C ASP A 251 14.99 24.35 -20.19
N VAL A 252 15.86 23.80 -21.04
CA VAL A 252 16.83 22.76 -20.64
C VAL A 252 18.03 23.36 -19.90
N ASP A 253 18.20 24.68 -19.93
CA ASP A 253 19.32 25.38 -19.29
C ASP A 253 19.10 25.57 -17.77
N GLU A 254 17.88 25.32 -17.25
CA GLU A 254 17.52 25.42 -15.83
C GLU A 254 17.69 24.11 -15.01
N LEU A 255 18.13 23.02 -15.65
CA LEU A 255 18.42 21.71 -15.02
C LEU A 255 19.72 21.71 -14.20
#